data_AF-A0A397TVI6-F1
#
_entry.id   AF-A0A397TVI6-F1
#
_cell.length_a   1.000
_cell.length_b   1.000
_cell.length_c   1.000
_cell.angle_alpha   90.00
_cell.angle_beta   90.00
_cell.angle_gamma   90.00
#
_symmetry.space_group_name_H-M   'P 1'
#
loop_
_entity.id
_entity.type
_entity.pdbx_description
1 polymer ?
#
loop_
_entity_poly.entity_id
_entity_poly.type
_entity_poly.pdbx_seq_one_letter_code
_entity_poly.pdbx_strand_id
1 'polypeptide(L)'
;MITFCLLNNYKNGLKPENQYCVCLYIGREKYDNLFQVGNLFKFQFSDLQDNGIYDQDNIHWPIEFFFCGDWKFMYLIMGLNAPNSKYFCLYCNCESNLR
;
A
#
# COMPACT_ATOMS: atom_id res chain seq x y z
N MET A 1 -6.81 7.72 -0.19
CA MET A 1 -6.48 7.73 1.26
C MET A 1 -5.40 6.69 1.46
N ILE A 2 -4.36 7.01 2.22
CA ILE A 2 -3.34 6.04 2.63
C ILE A 2 -3.54 5.81 4.13
N THR A 3 -3.71 4.55 4.50
CA THR A 3 -3.83 4.11 5.89
C THR A 3 -2.78 3.05 6.18
N PHE A 4 -2.43 2.88 7.46
CA PHE A 4 -1.68 1.71 7.93
C PHE A 4 -2.43 1.03 9.06
N CYS A 5 -2.11 -0.25 9.25
CA CYS A 5 -2.55 -1.03 10.40
C CYS A 5 -1.40 -1.90 10.90
N LEU A 6 -1.38 -2.18 12.20
CA LEU A 6 -0.37 -3.03 12.81
C LEU A 6 -0.80 -4.49 12.72
N LEU A 7 -0.16 -5.25 11.82
CA LEU A 7 -0.53 -6.65 11.54
C LEU A 7 -0.20 -7.61 12.70
N ASN A 8 0.75 -7.26 13.56
CA ASN A 8 1.09 -8.07 14.74
C ASN A 8 -0.09 -8.21 15.73
N ASN A 9 -1.14 -7.38 15.60
CA ASN A 9 -2.39 -7.52 16.33
C ASN A 9 -3.44 -8.33 15.53
N TYR A 10 -3.12 -9.60 15.23
CA TYR A 10 -3.81 -10.49 14.28
C TYR A 10 -5.35 -10.51 14.38
N LYS A 11 -5.94 -10.35 15.57
CA LYS A 11 -7.41 -10.41 15.76
C LYS A 11 -8.12 -9.06 15.57
N ASN A 12 -7.41 -7.94 15.66
CA ASN A 12 -8.00 -6.61 15.67
C ASN A 12 -7.44 -5.67 14.58
N GLY A 13 -6.31 -5.99 13.96
CA GLY A 13 -5.60 -5.08 13.05
C GLY A 13 -6.44 -4.57 11.86
N LEU A 14 -7.41 -5.36 11.38
CA LEU A 14 -8.27 -4.98 10.26
C LEU A 14 -9.58 -4.27 10.66
N LYS A 15 -9.81 -4.05 11.97
CA LYS A 15 -10.98 -3.28 12.41
C LYS A 15 -10.81 -1.80 12.04
N PRO A 16 -11.88 -1.07 11.72
CA PRO A 16 -11.80 0.35 11.35
C PRO A 16 -11.06 1.22 12.37
N GLU A 17 -11.23 0.93 13.65
CA GLU A 17 -10.56 1.59 14.78
C GLU A 17 -9.04 1.38 14.86
N ASN A 18 -8.50 0.43 14.10
CA ASN A 18 -7.05 0.17 13.98
C ASN A 18 -6.50 0.53 12.58
N GLN A 19 -7.27 1.29 11.79
CA GLN A 19 -6.85 1.84 10.50
C GLN A 19 -6.45 3.30 10.69
N TYR A 20 -5.15 3.56 10.75
CA TYR A 20 -4.60 4.88 11.02
C TYR A 20 -4.32 5.61 9.70
N CYS A 21 -4.93 6.78 9.51
CA CYS A 21 -4.74 7.57 8.29
C CYS A 21 -3.41 8.32 8.31
N VAL A 22 -2.61 8.15 7.26
CA VAL A 22 -1.34 8.87 7.05
C VAL A 22 -1.52 10.04 6.09
N CYS A 23 -2.36 9.85 5.06
CA CYS A 23 -2.52 10.83 4.00
C CYS A 23 -3.96 10.84 3.44
N LEU A 24 -4.52 12.05 3.36
CA LEU A 24 -5.72 12.36 2.59
C LEU A 24 -5.32 13.19 1.36
N TYR A 25 -5.21 12.52 0.21
CA TYR A 25 -5.01 13.20 -1.06
C TYR A 25 -6.35 13.62 -1.66
N ILE A 26 -6.53 14.93 -1.90
CA ILE A 26 -7.70 15.50 -2.55
C ILE A 26 -7.29 15.88 -3.97
N GLY A 27 -7.62 15.03 -4.94
CA GLY A 27 -7.29 15.25 -6.33
C GLY A 27 -7.76 14.10 -7.21
N ARG A 28 -7.38 14.14 -8.50
CA ARG A 28 -7.73 13.07 -9.44
C ARG A 28 -6.85 11.85 -9.20
N GLU A 29 -7.47 10.69 -9.17
CA GLU A 29 -6.84 9.38 -9.15
C GLU A 29 -6.17 9.11 -10.52
N LYS A 30 -4.99 9.69 -10.72
CA LYS A 30 -4.14 9.53 -11.90
C LYS A 30 -2.75 9.07 -11.46
N TYR A 31 -2.10 8.25 -12.28
CA TYR A 31 -0.77 7.72 -12.00
C TYR A 31 0.23 8.81 -11.58
N ASP A 32 0.42 9.84 -12.41
CA ASP A 32 1.42 10.90 -12.14
C ASP A 32 1.18 11.61 -10.80
N ASN A 33 -0.07 11.87 -10.47
CA ASN A 33 -0.45 12.49 -9.20
C ASN A 33 -0.12 11.56 -8.02
N LEU A 34 -0.49 10.30 -8.12
CA LEU A 34 -0.25 9.30 -7.07
C LEU A 34 1.25 9.02 -6.91
N PHE A 35 2.01 9.01 -8.00
CA PHE A 35 3.46 8.88 -7.99
C PHE A 35 4.12 10.02 -7.22
N GLN A 36 3.71 11.26 -7.48
CA GLN A 36 4.21 12.43 -6.73
C GLN A 36 3.87 12.34 -5.24
N VAL A 37 2.63 11.99 -4.90
CA VAL A 37 2.20 11.82 -3.51
C VAL A 37 2.98 10.70 -2.81
N GLY A 38 3.14 9.55 -3.47
CA GLY A 38 3.90 8.42 -2.92
C GLY A 38 5.38 8.76 -2.67
N ASN A 39 5.98 9.55 -3.55
CA ASN A 39 7.36 10.01 -3.39
C ASN A 39 7.58 10.88 -2.15
N LEU A 40 6.53 11.56 -1.64
CA LEU A 40 6.62 12.33 -0.39
C LEU A 40 6.92 11.47 0.84
N PHE A 41 6.57 10.17 0.78
CA PHE A 41 6.73 9.22 1.87
C PHE A 41 7.89 8.25 1.64
N LYS A 42 8.51 8.28 0.46
CA LYS A 42 9.53 7.31 0.05
C LYS A 42 10.68 7.25 1.05
N PHE A 43 11.24 8.40 1.41
CA PHE A 43 12.36 8.46 2.33
C PHE A 43 11.99 8.02 3.74
N GLN A 44 10.83 8.45 4.27
CA GLN A 44 10.38 8.02 5.60
C GLN A 44 10.14 6.51 5.65
N PHE A 45 9.56 5.92 4.60
CA PHE A 45 9.34 4.47 4.56
C PHE A 45 10.65 3.69 4.43
N SER A 46 11.59 4.14 3.61
CA SER A 46 12.91 3.49 3.54
C SER A 46 13.64 3.57 4.88
N ASP A 47 13.63 4.73 5.53
CA ASP A 47 14.24 4.91 6.85
C ASP A 47 13.62 3.98 7.91
N LEU A 48 12.29 3.89 7.97
CA LEU A 48 11.59 2.97 8.87
C LEU A 48 11.92 1.49 8.59
N GLN A 49 12.03 1.12 7.32
CA GLN A 49 12.35 -0.26 6.93
C GLN A 49 13.81 -0.63 7.26
N ASP A 50 14.74 0.29 7.04
CA ASP A 50 16.17 0.06 7.24
C ASP A 50 16.57 0.18 8.71
N ASN A 51 15.98 1.13 9.44
CA ASN A 51 16.39 1.49 10.80
C ASN A 51 15.39 1.08 11.90
N GLY A 52 14.16 0.72 11.56
CA GLY A 52 13.12 0.38 12.54
C GLY A 52 12.75 1.55 13.46
N ILE A 53 12.19 1.22 14.63
CA ILE A 53 11.84 2.21 15.68
C ILE A 53 12.42 1.76 17.02
N TYR A 54 12.88 2.71 17.83
CA TYR A 54 13.18 2.50 19.24
C TYR A 54 12.03 3.02 20.10
N ASP A 55 11.58 2.22 21.06
CA ASP A 55 10.59 2.69 22.04
C ASP A 55 11.23 3.41 23.23
N GLN A 56 10.38 3.81 24.19
CA GLN A 56 10.79 4.49 25.42
C GLN A 56 11.71 3.66 26.32
N ASP A 57 11.70 2.33 26.17
CA ASP A 57 12.53 1.39 26.91
C ASP A 57 13.80 1.00 26.12
N ASN A 58 14.07 1.71 25.01
CA ASN A 58 15.19 1.50 24.10
C ASN A 58 15.17 0.10 23.44
N ILE A 59 14.00 -0.52 23.30
CA ILE A 59 13.81 -1.76 22.55
C ILE A 59 13.72 -1.42 21.07
N HIS A 60 14.48 -2.13 20.25
CA HIS A 60 14.45 -1.99 18.80
C HIS A 60 13.33 -2.84 18.18
N TRP A 61 12.49 -2.19 17.38
CA TRP A 61 11.37 -2.79 16.67
C TRP A 61 11.65 -2.74 15.15
N PRO A 62 12.00 -3.88 14.52
CA PRO A 62 12.14 -3.95 13.08
C PRO A 62 10.77 -3.80 12.40
N ILE A 63 10.75 -3.16 11.23
CA ILE A 63 9.53 -2.89 10.47
C ILE A 63 9.56 -3.65 9.16
N GLU A 64 8.49 -4.39 8.90
CA GLU A 64 8.20 -5.00 7.61
C GLU A 64 6.90 -4.40 7.06
N PHE A 65 6.96 -3.87 5.84
CA PHE A 65 5.80 -3.27 5.18
C PHE A 65 5.08 -4.27 4.29
N PHE A 66 3.77 -4.35 4.46
CA PHE A 66 2.86 -5.04 3.55
C PHE A 66 1.94 -4.00 2.89
N PHE A 67 2.06 -3.84 1.58
CA PHE A 67 1.23 -2.92 0.82
C PHE A 67 0.01 -3.64 0.27
N CYS A 68 -1.16 -3.05 0.47
CA CYS A 68 -2.41 -3.50 -0.13
C CYS A 68 -3.20 -2.30 -0.64
N GLY A 69 -4.08 -2.56 -1.61
CA GLY A 69 -4.95 -1.56 -2.21
C GLY A 69 -6.10 -2.24 -2.90
N ASP A 70 -7.18 -1.49 -3.14
CA ASP A 70 -8.25 -1.99 -3.98
C ASP A 70 -7.75 -2.25 -5.40
N TRP A 71 -8.42 -3.14 -6.12
CA TRP A 71 -7.99 -3.59 -7.43
C TRP A 71 -7.84 -2.43 -8.43
N LYS A 72 -8.68 -1.39 -8.35
CA LYS A 72 -8.65 -0.27 -9.29
C LYS A 72 -7.39 0.58 -9.05
N PHE A 73 -7.08 0.88 -7.79
CA PHE A 73 -5.84 1.55 -7.42
C PHE A 73 -4.61 0.75 -7.88
N MET A 74 -4.59 -0.56 -7.61
CA MET A 74 -3.47 -1.44 -7.99
C MET A 74 -3.24 -1.46 -9.50
N TYR A 75 -4.31 -1.53 -10.30
CA TYR A 75 -4.22 -1.50 -11.75
C TYR A 75 -3.62 -0.18 -12.24
N LEU A 76 -4.07 0.95 -11.67
CA LEU A 76 -3.58 2.27 -12.03
C LEU A 76 -2.07 2.40 -11.77
N ILE A 77 -1.58 1.97 -10.60
CA ILE A 77 -0.16 2.08 -10.26
C ILE A 77 0.73 1.07 -10.99
N MET A 78 0.17 -0.07 -11.43
CA MET A 78 0.88 -1.08 -12.23
C MET A 78 0.79 -0.82 -13.74
N GLY A 79 0.10 0.25 -14.17
CA GLY A 79 -0.04 0.59 -15.58
C GLY A 79 -0.97 -0.34 -16.38
N LEU A 80 -1.88 -1.04 -15.70
CA LEU A 80 -2.90 -1.87 -16.36
C LEU A 80 -4.13 -1.03 -16.70
N ASN A 81 -4.58 -1.13 -17.95
CA ASN A 81 -5.61 -0.25 -18.49
C ASN A 81 -7.02 -0.54 -17.95
N ALA A 82 -7.37 -1.81 -17.75
CA ALA A 82 -8.73 -2.17 -17.37
C ALA A 82 -8.85 -3.64 -16.87
N PRO A 83 -9.87 -3.94 -16.04
CA PRO A 83 -10.16 -5.30 -15.56
C PRO A 83 -10.62 -6.26 -16.67
N ASN A 84 -10.99 -5.75 -17.85
CA ASN A 84 -11.32 -6.54 -19.04
C ASN A 84 -10.13 -6.74 -19.99
N SER A 85 -8.92 -6.36 -19.59
CA SER A 85 -7.69 -6.65 -20.34
C SER A 85 -7.55 -8.15 -20.59
N LYS A 86 -6.95 -8.52 -21.73
CA LYS A 86 -6.60 -9.92 -22.03
C LYS A 86 -5.78 -10.53 -20.89
N TYR A 87 -4.85 -9.76 -20.33
CA TYR A 87 -4.09 -10.09 -19.14
C TYR A 87 -4.53 -9.16 -18.01
N PHE A 88 -5.40 -9.66 -17.13
CA PHE A 88 -5.99 -8.88 -16.05
C PHE A 88 -5.35 -9.20 -14.68
N CYS A 89 -4.79 -10.39 -14.49
CA CYS A 89 -4.24 -10.80 -13.21
C CYS A 89 -2.97 -10.01 -12.89
N LEU A 90 -2.94 -9.35 -11.73
CA LEU A 90 -1.77 -8.56 -11.27
C LEU A 90 -0.55 -9.44 -10.95
N TYR A 91 -0.80 -10.73 -10.67
CA TYR A 91 0.20 -11.67 -10.18
C TYR A 91 0.60 -12.72 -11.22
N CYS A 92 -0.09 -12.77 -12.36
CA CYS A 92 0.02 -13.87 -13.32
C CYS A 92 -0.40 -13.46 -14.73
N ASN A 93 0.15 -14.11 -15.75
CA ASN A 93 -0.18 -13.84 -17.16
C ASN A 93 -1.35 -14.69 -17.67
N CYS A 94 -2.37 -14.90 -16.84
CA CYS A 94 -3.53 -15.66 -17.28
C CYS A 94 -4.35 -14.85 -18.29
N GLU A 95 -4.83 -15.54 -19.33
CA GLU A 95 -5.69 -14.94 -20.33
C GLU A 95 -7.15 -14.94 -19.84
N SER A 96 -7.87 -13.86 -20.12
CA SER A 96 -9.28 -13.70 -19.73
C SER A 96 -10.23 -14.72 -20.37
N ASN A 97 -9.82 -15.37 -21.45
CA ASN A 97 -10.56 -16.45 -22.14
C ASN A 97 -10.47 -17.82 -21.43
N LEU A 98 -9.58 -17.98 -20.45
CA LEU A 98 -9.43 -19.21 -19.66
C LEU A 98 -10.29 -19.22 -18.38
N ARG A 99 -11.20 -18.25 -18.24
CA ARG A 99 -12.06 -18.03 -17.08
C ARG A 99 -13.46 -18.57 -17.33
#